data_AF-A0A1A7XPI3-F1
#
_entry.id   AF-A0A1A7XPI3-F1
#
_cell.length_a   1.000
_cell.length_b   1.000
_cell.length_c   1.000
_cell.angle_alpha   90.00
_cell.angle_beta   90.00
_cell.angle_gamma   90.00
#
_symmetry.space_group_name_H-M   'P 1'
#
loop_
_entity.id
_entity.type
_entity.pdbx_description
1 polymer ?
#
loop_
_entity_poly.entity_id
_entity_poly.type
_entity_poly.pdbx_seq_one_letter_code
_entity_poly.pdbx_strand_id
1 'polypeptide(L)'
;RIVKMADTGVADENDKKDIERAKTEGKELSKEEKQRLRKEKKHQKKNKEKKDEKVSQGSEKEKKSVSSAAAAPQPPAKSTTVKTPSAVPVSVPSSSEAPTSSEGPAPADKSSKTKAELKAERRARQDSERASKQGKKGEPGQPAASGKQKAPPSELLPVVKRLPEHIQVDNPDVLKKLAKKLERQQIPLRLDYGYKVSLFSHLHQYSRKAPLTQQLSIPSTVIHPAIVRLGLQYSQGIVAGSNARSVALLHAFKQVIRDYITPPNEELSRDLVNKLKPYISFLNQCRPLSASMGNAIKYIKKEISNISSQCKEEEAKSKLLNCIEWYINEKISLAAKAIAESSIEKISDEDVILVYGCSSLVNHILFEAFEKGRKFRVIVVDSRPRLEGREALRRLVQRGISCTYVLISAVSYILPEVSKVFLGAHALLANGYVMSRVGTSQIALVAKAFNVPVLVCCETYKFCERVQTDSFVSNELDDPDDLIVTHNGKTQLESWQEVPSLGLLNLVYDVTPPDFVDLVITELGMIPCTSVPVVLRVKNVDQ
;
A
#
# COMPACT_ATOMS: atom_id res chain seq x y z
N ARG A 1 27.16 30.36 49.84
CA ARG A 1 26.29 31.41 50.44
C ARG A 1 24.97 31.34 49.66
N ILE A 2 23.86 30.91 50.29
CA ILE A 2 22.79 31.75 50.90
C ILE A 2 21.87 32.32 49.79
N VAL A 3 20.53 32.19 49.78
CA VAL A 3 19.49 31.52 50.61
C VAL A 3 18.25 31.33 49.66
N LYS A 4 17.39 30.31 49.65
CA LYS A 4 16.60 29.52 50.64
C LYS A 4 15.26 30.14 51.11
N MET A 5 14.26 30.18 50.21
CA MET A 5 12.82 30.29 50.47
C MET A 5 12.11 29.32 49.49
N ALA A 6 11.20 28.39 49.81
CA ALA A 6 10.34 28.12 50.97
C ALA A 6 9.26 29.18 51.27
N ASP A 7 8.00 28.85 51.61
CA ASP A 7 7.20 27.62 51.46
C ASP A 7 5.73 27.95 51.86
N THR A 8 4.75 27.77 50.98
CA THR A 8 3.31 27.90 51.31
C THR A 8 2.43 27.13 50.32
N GLY A 9 1.82 26.01 50.73
CA GLY A 9 0.94 25.22 49.85
C GLY A 9 0.23 24.03 50.50
N VAL A 10 -0.04 24.06 51.81
CA VAL A 10 -0.58 22.91 52.57
C VAL A 10 -2.07 22.69 52.29
N ALA A 11 -2.39 21.77 51.38
CA ALA A 11 -3.76 21.26 51.18
C ALA A 11 -3.84 19.95 50.34
N ASP A 12 -3.27 18.81 50.81
CA ASP A 12 -3.59 17.48 50.21
C ASP A 12 -3.23 16.22 51.05
N GLU A 13 -2.99 16.34 52.37
CA GLU A 13 -2.59 15.17 53.21
C GLU A 13 -3.76 14.39 53.86
N ASN A 14 -4.97 14.96 53.95
CA ASN A 14 -6.11 14.27 54.58
C ASN A 14 -6.77 13.26 53.63
N ASP A 15 -6.99 13.62 52.36
CA ASP A 15 -7.64 12.75 51.35
C ASP A 15 -6.93 11.39 51.17
N LYS A 16 -5.63 11.28 51.49
CA LYS A 16 -4.89 10.01 51.45
C LYS A 16 -5.20 9.09 52.63
N LYS A 17 -5.42 9.62 53.83
CA LYS A 17 -5.59 8.82 55.06
C LYS A 17 -6.95 8.10 55.11
N ASP A 18 -8.01 8.71 54.57
CA ASP A 18 -9.32 8.07 54.49
C ASP A 18 -9.40 7.00 53.40
N ILE A 19 -8.62 7.14 52.31
CA ILE A 19 -8.52 6.12 51.24
C ILE A 19 -7.77 4.86 51.71
N GLU A 20 -6.83 4.98 52.66
CA GLU A 20 -6.15 3.81 53.24
C GLU A 20 -6.99 3.11 54.32
N ARG A 21 -7.69 3.86 55.18
CA ARG A 21 -8.64 3.26 56.14
C ARG A 21 -9.78 2.49 55.47
N ALA A 22 -10.25 2.94 54.31
CA ALA A 22 -11.30 2.27 53.53
C ALA A 22 -10.88 0.93 52.88
N LYS A 23 -9.60 0.52 52.98
CA LYS A 23 -9.12 -0.77 52.45
C LYS A 23 -9.07 -1.90 53.48
N THR A 24 -9.20 -1.60 54.78
CA THR A 24 -9.02 -2.59 55.85
C THR A 24 -10.32 -3.25 56.30
N GLU A 25 -11.49 -2.70 55.96
CA GLU A 25 -12.80 -3.27 56.27
C GLU A 25 -13.60 -3.62 55.00
N GLY A 26 -13.78 -4.91 54.74
CA GLY A 26 -14.44 -5.41 53.53
C GLY A 26 -15.96 -5.25 53.52
N LYS A 27 -16.46 -4.07 53.12
CA LYS A 27 -17.89 -3.83 52.82
C LYS A 27 -18.12 -3.53 51.34
N GLU A 28 -18.91 -4.36 50.66
CA GLU A 28 -19.34 -4.09 49.29
C GLU A 28 -20.41 -2.98 49.24
N LEU A 29 -20.06 -1.82 48.67
CA LEU A 29 -21.02 -0.73 48.43
C LEU A 29 -22.19 -1.17 47.53
N SER A 30 -23.39 -0.70 47.86
CA SER A 30 -24.64 -1.02 47.16
C SER A 30 -24.64 -0.60 45.68
N LYS A 31 -25.42 -1.31 44.85
CA LYS A 31 -25.68 -0.92 43.46
C LYS A 31 -26.26 0.49 43.34
N GLU A 32 -27.01 0.96 44.34
CA GLU A 32 -27.58 2.31 44.34
C GLU A 32 -26.53 3.39 44.67
N GLU A 33 -25.67 3.16 45.66
CA GLU A 33 -24.57 4.08 46.02
C GLU A 33 -23.59 4.22 44.84
N LYS A 34 -23.24 3.09 44.22
CA LYS A 34 -22.45 3.04 42.97
C LYS A 34 -23.13 3.80 41.81
N GLN A 35 -24.46 3.97 41.81
CA GLN A 35 -25.15 4.87 40.87
C GLN A 35 -25.17 6.33 41.32
N ARG A 36 -25.35 6.64 42.61
CA ARG A 36 -25.33 8.02 43.14
C ARG A 36 -23.98 8.68 42.90
N LEU A 37 -22.88 8.02 43.28
CA LEU A 37 -21.51 8.46 43.02
C LEU A 37 -21.21 8.68 41.52
N ARG A 38 -21.80 7.85 40.63
CA ARG A 38 -21.70 8.05 39.17
C ARG A 38 -22.50 9.24 38.67
N LYS A 39 -23.65 9.57 39.27
CA LYS A 39 -24.42 10.78 38.95
C LYS A 39 -23.68 12.04 39.43
N GLU A 40 -23.14 12.03 40.64
CA GLU A 40 -22.37 13.16 41.19
C GLU A 40 -21.09 13.45 40.41
N LYS A 41 -20.24 12.44 40.12
CA LYS A 41 -19.05 12.66 39.30
C LYS A 41 -19.38 13.17 37.89
N LYS A 42 -20.53 12.79 37.32
CA LYS A 42 -21.03 13.34 36.04
C LYS A 42 -21.51 14.79 36.17
N HIS A 43 -22.08 15.17 37.32
CA HIS A 43 -22.51 16.55 37.60
C HIS A 43 -21.32 17.48 37.89
N GLN A 44 -20.33 17.01 38.66
CA GLN A 44 -19.07 17.72 38.91
C GLN A 44 -18.30 17.96 37.60
N LYS A 45 -18.16 16.94 36.73
CA LYS A 45 -17.52 17.11 35.42
C LYS A 45 -18.25 18.16 34.57
N LYS A 46 -19.58 18.12 34.51
CA LYS A 46 -20.39 19.10 33.76
C LYS A 46 -20.31 20.53 34.32
N ASN A 47 -20.10 20.68 35.62
CA ASN A 47 -19.84 21.98 36.25
C ASN A 47 -18.40 22.48 36.01
N LYS A 48 -17.41 21.57 35.87
CA LYS A 48 -16.05 21.94 35.49
C LYS A 48 -15.97 22.41 34.04
N GLU A 49 -16.56 21.66 33.11
CA GLU A 49 -16.67 22.02 31.69
C GLU A 49 -17.31 23.42 31.51
N LYS A 50 -18.41 23.71 32.23
CA LYS A 50 -19.04 25.04 32.27
C LYS A 50 -18.22 26.16 32.92
N LYS A 51 -17.22 25.82 33.74
CA LYS A 51 -16.30 26.79 34.34
C LYS A 51 -15.18 27.13 33.36
N ASP A 52 -14.68 26.11 32.67
CA ASP A 52 -13.64 26.25 31.65
C ASP A 52 -14.16 27.03 30.42
N GLU A 53 -15.40 26.78 29.96
CA GLU A 53 -16.08 27.59 28.92
C GLU A 53 -16.24 29.08 29.30
N LYS A 54 -16.38 29.39 30.59
CA LYS A 54 -16.47 30.78 31.07
C LYS A 54 -15.12 31.49 31.18
N VAL A 55 -14.02 30.74 31.28
CA VAL A 55 -12.67 31.33 31.28
C VAL A 55 -12.24 31.69 29.86
N SER A 56 -12.48 30.82 28.88
CA SER A 56 -12.10 31.09 27.48
C SER A 56 -12.83 32.30 26.88
N GLN A 57 -14.12 32.48 27.18
CA GLN A 57 -14.89 33.66 26.73
C GLN A 57 -14.52 34.98 27.45
N GLY A 58 -13.76 34.91 28.56
CA GLY A 58 -13.23 36.10 29.23
C GLY A 58 -11.98 36.68 28.55
N SER A 59 -11.13 35.82 27.97
CA SER A 59 -9.81 36.21 27.47
C SER A 59 -9.77 36.94 26.11
N GLU A 60 -10.85 36.92 25.32
CA GLU A 60 -10.86 37.52 23.97
C GLU A 60 -11.35 38.98 23.91
N LYS A 61 -11.75 39.59 25.04
CA LYS A 61 -12.26 40.98 25.08
C LYS A 61 -11.28 42.06 25.55
N GLU A 62 -10.07 41.69 26.00
CA GLU A 62 -9.02 42.64 26.40
C GLU A 62 -7.69 42.42 25.66
N LYS A 63 -7.68 42.58 24.32
CA LYS A 63 -6.49 42.95 23.51
C LYS A 63 -6.77 43.13 22.00
N LYS A 64 -7.33 44.29 21.62
CA LYS A 64 -7.01 45.05 20.38
C LYS A 64 -7.95 46.26 20.20
N SER A 65 -7.57 47.41 20.74
CA SER A 65 -8.33 48.66 20.65
C SER A 65 -7.46 49.93 20.77
N VAL A 66 -6.37 50.01 20.00
CA VAL A 66 -5.55 51.23 19.84
C VAL A 66 -5.09 51.36 18.38
N SER A 67 -5.09 52.59 17.84
CA SER A 67 -4.76 53.00 16.46
C SER A 67 -5.69 52.46 15.35
N SER A 68 -6.06 53.23 14.32
CA SER A 68 -5.87 54.66 14.03
C SER A 68 -7.10 55.23 13.29
N ALA A 69 -7.18 56.56 13.10
CA ALA A 69 -8.35 57.25 12.55
C ALA A 69 -7.97 58.28 11.46
N ALA A 70 -8.98 58.69 10.66
CA ALA A 70 -8.95 59.71 9.60
C ALA A 70 -8.08 59.40 8.35
N ALA A 71 -8.39 59.86 7.13
CA ALA A 71 -9.66 60.35 6.54
C ALA A 71 -9.55 60.30 4.98
N ALA A 72 -10.67 60.43 4.26
CA ALA A 72 -10.72 60.57 2.79
C ALA A 72 -10.92 62.04 2.36
N PRO A 73 -10.63 62.42 1.09
CA PRO A 73 -11.72 62.49 0.10
C PRO A 73 -11.34 62.20 -1.39
N GLN A 74 -12.35 62.26 -2.27
CA GLN A 74 -12.34 62.27 -3.76
C GLN A 74 -13.05 63.57 -4.27
N PRO A 75 -13.29 63.89 -5.58
CA PRO A 75 -13.04 63.21 -6.88
C PRO A 75 -12.15 64.12 -7.81
N PRO A 76 -12.44 64.61 -9.06
CA PRO A 76 -13.38 64.24 -10.15
C PRO A 76 -12.91 64.38 -11.65
N ALA A 77 -13.00 63.27 -12.41
CA ALA A 77 -13.58 63.18 -13.78
C ALA A 77 -12.91 63.78 -15.06
N LYS A 78 -13.32 63.20 -16.23
CA LYS A 78 -13.14 63.60 -17.67
C LYS A 78 -11.77 63.27 -18.33
N SER A 79 -11.66 62.91 -19.63
CA SER A 79 -12.64 62.43 -20.65
C SER A 79 -11.96 61.87 -21.95
N THR A 80 -12.76 61.31 -22.86
CA THR A 80 -12.65 61.32 -24.36
C THR A 80 -11.60 60.48 -25.16
N THR A 81 -12.09 59.41 -25.82
CA THR A 81 -12.00 59.01 -27.27
C THR A 81 -10.68 58.89 -28.07
N VAL A 82 -10.53 57.82 -28.88
CA VAL A 82 -10.49 57.77 -30.39
C VAL A 82 -10.23 56.31 -30.90
N LYS A 83 -10.29 56.05 -32.23
CA LYS A 83 -10.36 54.72 -32.91
C LYS A 83 -9.08 54.28 -33.67
N THR A 84 -9.05 52.96 -33.94
CA THR A 84 -8.37 52.17 -35.03
C THR A 84 -8.39 52.80 -36.44
N PRO A 85 -7.54 52.40 -37.43
CA PRO A 85 -7.84 51.20 -38.28
C PRO A 85 -6.68 50.49 -39.06
N SER A 86 -7.07 49.37 -39.74
CA SER A 86 -6.59 48.83 -41.05
C SER A 86 -5.47 47.75 -41.15
N ALA A 87 -5.43 46.85 -42.17
CA ALA A 87 -6.47 46.09 -42.92
C ALA A 87 -5.93 45.22 -44.13
N VAL A 88 -6.11 43.88 -44.09
CA VAL A 88 -6.31 42.89 -45.23
C VAL A 88 -5.36 42.90 -46.48
N PRO A 89 -5.53 42.07 -47.56
CA PRO A 89 -6.13 40.71 -47.76
C PRO A 89 -5.20 39.72 -48.55
N VAL A 90 -5.70 38.50 -48.89
CA VAL A 90 -5.68 37.82 -50.24
C VAL A 90 -6.35 36.41 -50.12
N SER A 91 -6.73 35.76 -51.24
CA SER A 91 -7.81 34.72 -51.28
C SER A 91 -7.67 33.60 -52.36
N VAL A 92 -8.08 32.36 -52.02
CA VAL A 92 -8.95 31.39 -52.78
C VAL A 92 -8.52 30.98 -54.23
N PRO A 93 -8.44 29.67 -54.63
CA PRO A 93 -9.61 28.79 -54.87
C PRO A 93 -9.41 27.26 -54.63
N SER A 94 -10.25 26.40 -55.25
CA SER A 94 -10.59 25.03 -54.80
C SER A 94 -10.86 24.00 -55.92
N SER A 95 -10.62 22.71 -55.64
CA SER A 95 -11.20 21.50 -56.30
C SER A 95 -11.04 20.30 -55.33
N SER A 96 -11.95 19.36 -55.03
CA SER A 96 -13.22 18.82 -55.57
C SER A 96 -13.07 17.39 -56.14
N GLU A 97 -13.42 16.36 -55.35
CA GLU A 97 -13.96 15.08 -55.87
C GLU A 97 -14.59 14.19 -54.76
N ALA A 98 -15.62 13.41 -55.13
CA ALA A 98 -16.34 12.38 -54.37
C ALA A 98 -17.17 11.56 -55.39
N PRO A 99 -17.48 10.26 -55.17
CA PRO A 99 -18.56 9.80 -54.25
C PRO A 99 -18.15 8.48 -53.51
N THR A 100 -18.96 7.75 -52.74
CA THR A 100 -20.43 7.55 -52.54
C THR A 100 -20.74 7.51 -51.01
N SER A 101 -21.89 7.14 -50.43
CA SER A 101 -23.12 6.47 -50.88
C SER A 101 -24.37 6.94 -50.08
N SER A 102 -25.37 6.07 -49.85
CA SER A 102 -26.68 6.39 -49.26
C SER A 102 -27.17 5.31 -48.28
N GLU A 103 -27.81 5.69 -47.16
CA GLU A 103 -29.24 5.44 -46.86
C GLU A 103 -29.67 6.06 -45.50
N GLY A 104 -30.98 6.19 -45.26
CA GLY A 104 -31.60 6.80 -44.05
C GLY A 104 -32.24 5.77 -43.10
N PRO A 105 -33.16 6.14 -42.16
CA PRO A 105 -33.93 7.39 -42.06
C PRO A 105 -33.90 8.09 -40.66
N ALA A 106 -34.77 9.10 -40.45
CA ALA A 106 -34.79 10.02 -39.31
C ALA A 106 -35.54 9.52 -38.03
N PRO A 107 -35.54 10.32 -36.94
CA PRO A 107 -36.84 10.78 -36.42
C PRO A 107 -36.91 12.22 -35.81
N ALA A 108 -37.98 12.92 -36.18
CA ALA A 108 -38.86 13.83 -35.41
C ALA A 108 -38.33 14.90 -34.41
N ASP A 109 -38.80 16.14 -34.61
CA ASP A 109 -38.73 17.28 -33.67
C ASP A 109 -39.31 17.03 -32.27
N LYS A 110 -38.66 17.60 -31.25
CA LYS A 110 -39.33 18.13 -30.03
C LYS A 110 -38.69 19.43 -29.54
N SER A 111 -39.53 20.33 -29.03
CA SER A 111 -39.23 21.74 -28.81
C SER A 111 -38.29 22.04 -27.62
N SER A 112 -37.48 23.08 -27.79
CA SER A 112 -36.49 23.57 -26.83
C SER A 112 -37.11 24.43 -25.73
N LYS A 113 -37.57 23.78 -24.64
CA LYS A 113 -38.01 24.49 -23.42
C LYS A 113 -36.91 25.38 -22.84
N THR A 114 -37.31 26.54 -22.34
CA THR A 114 -36.36 27.57 -21.90
C THR A 114 -35.85 27.33 -20.48
N LYS A 115 -34.67 27.90 -20.17
CA LYS A 115 -33.96 27.76 -18.89
C LYS A 115 -34.76 28.26 -17.67
N ALA A 116 -35.82 29.05 -17.89
CA ALA A 116 -36.75 29.50 -16.86
C ALA A 116 -37.75 28.40 -16.44
N GLU A 117 -38.37 27.72 -17.41
CA GLU A 117 -39.37 26.67 -17.16
C GLU A 117 -38.78 25.50 -16.36
N LEU A 118 -37.60 25.02 -16.76
CA LEU A 118 -36.86 23.98 -16.07
C LEU A 118 -36.51 24.35 -14.61
N LYS A 119 -36.43 25.65 -14.29
CA LYS A 119 -36.19 26.16 -12.92
C LYS A 119 -37.48 26.30 -12.12
N ALA A 120 -38.62 26.55 -12.78
CA ALA A 120 -39.95 26.54 -12.16
C ALA A 120 -40.39 25.11 -11.83
N GLU A 121 -40.26 24.17 -12.77
CA GLU A 121 -40.60 22.74 -12.57
C GLU A 121 -39.82 22.13 -11.40
N ARG A 122 -38.52 22.47 -11.28
CA ARG A 122 -37.66 22.00 -10.18
C ARG A 122 -38.10 22.54 -8.81
N ARG A 123 -38.67 23.76 -8.74
CA ARG A 123 -39.24 24.33 -7.51
C ARG A 123 -40.57 23.65 -7.15
N ALA A 124 -41.48 23.51 -8.11
CA ALA A 124 -42.77 22.83 -7.90
C ALA A 124 -42.58 21.40 -7.36
N ARG A 125 -41.61 20.63 -7.86
CA ARG A 125 -41.21 19.33 -7.31
C ARG A 125 -40.67 19.41 -5.87
N GLN A 126 -39.89 20.45 -5.54
CA GLN A 126 -39.29 20.60 -4.22
C GLN A 126 -40.27 21.05 -3.14
N ASP A 127 -41.34 21.75 -3.53
CA ASP A 127 -42.39 22.21 -2.61
C ASP A 127 -43.47 21.12 -2.40
N SER A 128 -43.79 20.30 -3.41
CA SER A 128 -44.64 19.10 -3.22
C SER A 128 -43.97 18.00 -2.39
N GLU A 129 -42.64 17.83 -2.53
CA GLU A 129 -41.84 17.03 -1.59
C GLU A 129 -41.84 17.60 -0.16
N ARG A 130 -42.05 18.91 0.03
CA ARG A 130 -42.08 19.54 1.36
C ARG A 130 -43.45 19.35 2.01
N ALA A 131 -44.53 19.57 1.25
CA ALA A 131 -45.90 19.33 1.71
C ALA A 131 -46.12 17.86 2.12
N SER A 132 -45.69 16.90 1.30
CA SER A 132 -45.81 15.46 1.60
C SER A 132 -44.98 14.99 2.81
N LYS A 133 -43.96 15.75 3.23
CA LYS A 133 -43.17 15.49 4.45
C LYS A 133 -43.75 16.17 5.71
N GLN A 134 -44.64 17.15 5.57
CA GLN A 134 -45.31 17.79 6.72
C GLN A 134 -46.58 17.04 7.16
N GLY A 135 -47.30 16.39 6.25
CA GLY A 135 -48.54 15.64 6.56
C GLY A 135 -48.40 14.32 7.34
N LYS A 136 -47.32 14.10 8.13
CA LYS A 136 -47.04 12.84 8.85
C LYS A 136 -46.55 13.01 10.31
N LYS A 137 -47.06 14.00 11.04
CA LYS A 137 -46.88 14.10 12.50
C LYS A 137 -48.14 14.62 13.21
N GLY A 138 -48.70 13.78 14.10
CA GLY A 138 -49.83 14.07 14.98
C GLY A 138 -50.96 13.03 14.82
N GLU A 139 -51.51 12.40 15.87
CA GLU A 139 -50.96 12.24 17.24
C GLU A 139 -51.39 10.86 17.86
N PRO A 140 -51.52 10.57 19.19
CA PRO A 140 -51.03 9.29 19.71
C PRO A 140 -52.10 8.23 20.10
N GLY A 141 -51.67 6.97 20.20
CA GLY A 141 -52.43 5.87 20.80
C GLY A 141 -51.64 4.54 20.86
N GLN A 142 -51.75 3.81 21.97
CA GLN A 142 -51.15 2.49 22.25
C GLN A 142 -52.18 1.63 23.03
N PRO A 143 -52.00 0.29 23.19
CA PRO A 143 -51.14 -0.65 22.44
C PRO A 143 -51.88 -1.97 22.04
N ALA A 144 -51.36 -2.69 21.04
CA ALA A 144 -51.62 -4.12 20.87
C ALA A 144 -50.45 -4.80 20.13
N ALA A 145 -50.28 -6.12 20.29
CA ALA A 145 -49.15 -6.86 19.70
C ALA A 145 -49.59 -8.04 18.84
N SER A 146 -48.98 -8.22 17.67
CA SER A 146 -48.81 -9.51 16.96
C SER A 146 -47.95 -9.35 15.69
N GLY A 147 -47.54 -10.48 15.09
CA GLY A 147 -47.30 -10.59 13.64
C GLY A 147 -46.11 -9.85 13.01
N LYS A 148 -44.89 -10.42 13.08
CA LYS A 148 -43.83 -10.10 12.10
C LYS A 148 -43.98 -10.99 10.85
N GLN A 149 -44.44 -10.43 9.74
CA GLN A 149 -44.13 -10.93 8.40
C GLN A 149 -43.36 -9.89 7.58
N LYS A 150 -42.80 -10.29 6.44
CA LYS A 150 -41.57 -9.70 5.88
C LYS A 150 -41.73 -9.45 4.38
N ALA A 151 -41.55 -8.18 3.96
CA ALA A 151 -41.53 -7.73 2.57
C ALA A 151 -40.20 -6.98 2.28
N PRO A 152 -39.78 -6.83 1.01
CA PRO A 152 -38.36 -6.74 0.68
C PRO A 152 -37.75 -5.32 0.74
N PRO A 153 -36.44 -5.20 1.00
CA PRO A 153 -35.69 -3.95 0.82
C PRO A 153 -35.30 -3.78 -0.66
N SER A 154 -35.76 -2.69 -1.29
CA SER A 154 -35.25 -2.26 -2.59
C SER A 154 -33.89 -1.57 -2.46
N GLU A 155 -33.04 -1.86 -3.45
CA GLU A 155 -31.71 -1.33 -3.76
C GLU A 155 -31.22 -0.11 -2.94
N LEU A 156 -30.20 -0.35 -2.11
CA LEU A 156 -29.17 0.64 -1.80
C LEU A 156 -27.84 0.10 -2.32
N LEU A 157 -27.18 0.87 -3.20
CA LEU A 157 -25.88 0.52 -3.76
C LEU A 157 -24.87 0.25 -2.64
N PRO A 158 -24.20 -0.92 -2.63
CA PRO A 158 -23.23 -1.23 -1.58
C PRO A 158 -22.01 -0.32 -1.74
N VAL A 159 -21.88 0.66 -0.86
CA VAL A 159 -20.60 1.35 -0.65
C VAL A 159 -19.60 0.29 -0.19
N VAL A 160 -18.78 -0.19 -1.12
CA VAL A 160 -17.78 -1.23 -0.87
C VAL A 160 -16.72 -0.64 0.05
N LYS A 161 -16.94 -0.79 1.36
CA LYS A 161 -15.89 -0.69 2.37
C LYS A 161 -14.88 -1.81 2.10
N ARG A 162 -13.95 -1.55 1.17
CA ARG A 162 -12.74 -2.37 1.00
C ARG A 162 -12.11 -2.47 2.39
N LEU A 163 -12.11 -3.69 2.95
CA LEU A 163 -11.37 -3.96 4.17
C LEU A 163 -9.90 -3.61 3.90
N PRO A 164 -9.19 -2.93 4.82
CA PRO A 164 -7.77 -2.69 4.67
C PRO A 164 -7.03 -3.99 4.35
N GLU A 165 -6.30 -3.99 3.24
CA GLU A 165 -5.55 -5.15 2.75
C GLU A 165 -4.42 -5.54 3.73
N HIS A 166 -3.92 -4.54 4.47
CA HIS A 166 -3.08 -4.72 5.65
C HIS A 166 -3.90 -4.59 6.94
N ILE A 167 -3.65 -5.52 7.85
CA ILE A 167 -4.33 -5.67 9.14
C ILE A 167 -3.62 -4.77 10.16
N GLN A 168 -4.34 -3.81 10.77
CA GLN A 168 -3.80 -2.97 11.84
C GLN A 168 -3.56 -3.81 13.11
N VAL A 169 -2.30 -4.16 13.36
CA VAL A 169 -1.88 -5.03 14.47
C VAL A 169 -2.11 -4.38 15.85
N ASP A 170 -2.09 -3.05 15.95
CA ASP A 170 -2.26 -2.30 17.21
C ASP A 170 -3.62 -2.53 17.89
N ASN A 171 -4.62 -2.98 17.12
CA ASN A 171 -5.96 -3.15 17.62
C ASN A 171 -6.16 -4.59 18.14
N PRO A 172 -6.32 -4.81 19.47
CA PRO A 172 -6.40 -6.15 20.03
C PRO A 172 -7.65 -6.92 19.58
N ASP A 173 -8.72 -6.24 19.17
CA ASP A 173 -9.90 -6.90 18.60
C ASP A 173 -9.67 -7.35 17.16
N VAL A 174 -8.73 -6.73 16.44
CA VAL A 174 -8.31 -7.14 15.10
C VAL A 174 -7.39 -8.36 15.19
N LEU A 175 -6.43 -8.37 16.13
CA LEU A 175 -5.63 -9.56 16.45
C LEU A 175 -6.50 -10.74 16.89
N LYS A 176 -7.48 -10.55 17.78
CA LYS A 176 -8.43 -11.62 18.17
C LYS A 176 -9.28 -12.14 17.01
N LYS A 177 -9.60 -11.30 16.01
CA LYS A 177 -10.30 -11.73 14.78
C LYS A 177 -9.37 -12.49 13.83
N LEU A 178 -8.10 -12.10 13.74
CA LEU A 178 -7.06 -12.82 13.00
C LEU A 178 -6.82 -14.20 13.62
N ALA A 179 -6.57 -14.28 14.93
CA ALA A 179 -6.40 -15.55 15.64
C ALA A 179 -7.58 -16.50 15.38
N LYS A 180 -8.82 -16.06 15.63
CA LYS A 180 -10.03 -16.85 15.35
C LYS A 180 -10.23 -17.22 13.87
N LYS A 181 -9.64 -16.49 12.93
CA LYS A 181 -9.62 -16.84 11.50
C LYS A 181 -8.56 -17.90 11.19
N LEU A 182 -7.40 -17.82 11.81
CA LEU A 182 -6.30 -18.77 11.66
C LEU A 182 -6.60 -20.11 12.37
N GLU A 183 -7.18 -20.07 13.57
CA GLU A 183 -7.74 -21.22 14.29
C GLU A 183 -8.74 -22.00 13.42
N ARG A 184 -9.69 -21.30 12.78
CA ARG A 184 -10.65 -21.88 11.81
C ARG A 184 -9.99 -22.42 10.54
N GLN A 185 -8.78 -21.99 10.23
CA GLN A 185 -7.95 -22.49 9.13
C GLN A 185 -6.93 -23.54 9.61
N GLN A 186 -6.95 -23.91 10.90
CA GLN A 186 -5.99 -24.81 11.57
C GLN A 186 -4.53 -24.40 11.37
N ILE A 187 -4.28 -23.08 11.36
CA ILE A 187 -2.95 -22.44 11.26
C ILE A 187 -2.66 -21.76 12.61
N PRO A 188 -1.48 -21.97 13.23
CA PRO A 188 -1.10 -21.21 14.42
C PRO A 188 -0.87 -19.73 14.07
N LEU A 189 -1.17 -18.83 15.01
CA LEU A 189 -0.73 -17.43 14.91
C LEU A 189 0.74 -17.34 15.32
N ARG A 190 1.60 -16.84 14.43
CA ARG A 190 2.99 -16.54 14.76
C ARG A 190 3.04 -15.33 15.70
N LEU A 191 3.76 -15.45 16.80
CA LEU A 191 3.99 -14.34 17.73
C LEU A 191 4.98 -13.33 17.14
N ASP A 192 4.74 -12.04 17.42
CA ASP A 192 5.72 -10.99 17.14
C ASP A 192 6.98 -11.16 18.03
N TYR A 193 8.13 -10.70 17.52
CA TYR A 193 9.44 -10.87 18.15
C TYR A 193 10.09 -9.55 18.54
N GLY A 194 10.47 -9.42 19.81
CA GLY A 194 11.18 -8.25 20.36
C GLY A 194 10.30 -7.01 20.53
N TYR A 195 10.94 -5.89 20.88
CA TYR A 195 10.26 -4.60 21.06
C TYR A 195 10.13 -3.87 19.71
N LYS A 196 8.88 -3.62 19.28
CA LYS A 196 8.58 -2.86 18.06
C LYS A 196 8.75 -1.35 18.29
N VAL A 197 9.36 -0.68 17.31
CA VAL A 197 9.36 0.79 17.23
C VAL A 197 7.93 1.30 17.03
N SER A 198 7.50 2.29 17.82
CA SER A 198 6.12 2.80 17.88
C SER A 198 5.52 3.29 16.54
N LEU A 199 6.36 3.67 15.57
CA LEU A 199 5.91 4.05 14.21
C LEU A 199 5.54 2.84 13.32
N PHE A 200 5.89 1.62 13.75
CA PHE A 200 5.77 0.37 12.99
C PHE A 200 5.03 -0.73 13.77
N SER A 201 4.37 -0.40 14.88
CA SER A 201 3.66 -1.38 15.73
C SER A 201 2.52 -2.08 14.98
N HIS A 202 1.96 -1.43 13.95
CA HIS A 202 0.95 -1.95 13.02
C HIS A 202 1.48 -3.01 12.05
N LEU A 203 2.80 -3.14 11.90
CA LEU A 203 3.44 -4.19 11.09
C LEU A 203 3.77 -5.41 11.94
N HIS A 204 3.85 -6.59 11.33
CA HIS A 204 4.29 -7.81 12.00
C HIS A 204 5.82 -7.89 11.95
N GLN A 205 6.47 -8.27 13.05
CA GLN A 205 7.92 -8.45 13.14
C GLN A 205 8.23 -9.85 13.66
N TYR A 206 8.93 -10.68 12.89
CA TYR A 206 9.15 -12.09 13.22
C TYR A 206 10.64 -12.45 13.12
N SER A 207 11.17 -13.22 14.08
CA SER A 207 12.50 -13.83 13.92
C SER A 207 12.44 -15.12 13.09
N ARG A 208 13.51 -15.36 12.32
CA ARG A 208 13.75 -16.61 11.57
C ARG A 208 14.13 -17.78 12.48
N LYS A 209 14.56 -17.51 13.73
CA LYS A 209 14.88 -18.52 14.75
C LYS A 209 13.67 -19.38 15.13
N ALA A 210 12.46 -18.81 15.05
CA ALA A 210 11.19 -19.48 15.32
C ALA A 210 10.30 -19.55 14.05
N PRO A 211 10.54 -20.53 13.14
CA PRO A 211 9.67 -20.77 12.00
C PRO A 211 8.35 -21.42 12.44
N LEU A 212 7.24 -20.97 11.85
CA LEU A 212 5.87 -21.41 12.17
C LEU A 212 5.68 -22.94 12.09
N THR A 213 6.49 -23.63 11.29
CA THR A 213 6.42 -25.07 11.09
C THR A 213 6.93 -25.91 12.28
N GLN A 214 7.58 -25.31 13.28
CA GLN A 214 7.84 -25.98 14.57
C GLN A 214 6.54 -26.29 15.34
N GLN A 215 5.45 -25.56 15.06
CA GLN A 215 4.15 -25.72 15.71
C GLN A 215 3.15 -26.56 14.88
N LEU A 216 3.58 -27.14 13.75
CA LEU A 216 2.75 -27.97 12.89
C LEU A 216 3.13 -29.45 13.03
N SER A 217 2.16 -30.27 13.43
CA SER A 217 2.31 -31.72 13.51
C SER A 217 2.63 -32.33 12.14
N ILE A 218 3.56 -33.27 12.11
CA ILE A 218 3.83 -34.12 10.94
C ILE A 218 2.98 -35.40 11.09
N PRO A 219 2.20 -35.83 10.07
CA PRO A 219 1.97 -35.18 8.78
C PRO A 219 0.86 -34.10 8.85
N SER A 220 1.13 -32.92 8.28
CA SER A 220 0.19 -31.80 8.30
C SER A 220 -0.90 -31.95 7.22
N THR A 221 -1.98 -32.69 7.53
CA THR A 221 -3.12 -32.91 6.62
C THR A 221 -3.81 -31.63 6.14
N VAL A 222 -3.66 -30.54 6.88
CA VAL A 222 -4.29 -29.22 6.63
C VAL A 222 -3.67 -28.47 5.45
N ILE A 223 -2.33 -28.43 5.36
CA ILE A 223 -1.58 -27.56 4.44
C ILE A 223 -0.76 -28.43 3.48
N HIS A 224 -0.91 -28.20 2.18
CA HIS A 224 -0.26 -29.00 1.17
C HIS A 224 1.28 -29.03 1.32
N PRO A 225 1.97 -30.17 1.24
CA PRO A 225 3.43 -30.25 1.51
C PRO A 225 4.29 -29.32 0.66
N ALA A 226 3.90 -29.05 -0.60
CA ALA A 226 4.58 -28.08 -1.45
C ALA A 226 4.48 -26.63 -0.92
N ILE A 227 3.33 -26.27 -0.32
CA ILE A 227 3.09 -24.97 0.32
C ILE A 227 3.86 -24.86 1.64
N VAL A 228 3.91 -25.94 2.44
CA VAL A 228 4.76 -25.99 3.64
C VAL A 228 6.22 -25.75 3.29
N ARG A 229 6.77 -26.49 2.32
CA ARG A 229 8.15 -26.33 1.81
C ARG A 229 8.44 -24.90 1.37
N LEU A 230 7.53 -24.30 0.60
CA LEU A 230 7.65 -22.90 0.16
C LEU A 230 7.62 -21.91 1.34
N GLY A 231 6.80 -22.18 2.35
CA GLY A 231 6.74 -21.43 3.61
C GLY A 231 8.09 -21.35 4.32
N LEU A 232 8.79 -22.49 4.50
CA LEU A 232 10.14 -22.52 5.06
C LEU A 232 11.12 -21.70 4.21
N GLN A 233 11.11 -21.91 2.89
CA GLN A 233 12.01 -21.22 1.95
C GLN A 233 11.84 -19.69 1.96
N TYR A 234 10.62 -19.19 2.22
CA TYR A 234 10.38 -17.77 2.44
C TYR A 234 10.79 -17.31 3.84
N SER A 235 10.44 -18.03 4.91
CA SER A 235 10.75 -17.61 6.30
C SER A 235 12.25 -17.64 6.61
N GLN A 236 13.00 -18.55 5.98
CA GLN A 236 14.47 -18.62 6.04
C GLN A 236 15.15 -17.63 5.09
N GLY A 237 14.40 -16.94 4.23
CA GLY A 237 14.94 -15.95 3.29
C GLY A 237 15.67 -16.52 2.06
N ILE A 238 15.67 -17.85 1.86
CA ILE A 238 16.32 -18.54 0.73
C ILE A 238 15.77 -18.01 -0.61
N VAL A 239 14.45 -17.84 -0.71
CA VAL A 239 13.81 -17.26 -1.90
C VAL A 239 13.45 -15.79 -1.62
N ALA A 240 14.45 -14.91 -1.77
CA ALA A 240 14.33 -13.49 -1.40
C ALA A 240 13.67 -12.61 -2.48
N GLY A 241 14.10 -12.72 -3.75
CA GLY A 241 13.82 -11.78 -4.84
C GLY A 241 12.41 -11.87 -5.44
N SER A 242 11.87 -10.74 -5.92
CA SER A 242 10.45 -10.59 -6.30
C SER A 242 9.96 -11.61 -7.34
N ASN A 243 10.71 -11.79 -8.43
CA ASN A 243 10.38 -12.73 -9.50
C ASN A 243 10.49 -14.18 -9.01
N ALA A 244 11.58 -14.51 -8.31
CA ALA A 244 11.80 -15.85 -7.77
C ALA A 244 10.71 -16.27 -6.76
N ARG A 245 10.21 -15.31 -5.95
CA ARG A 245 9.04 -15.53 -5.08
C ARG A 245 7.80 -15.86 -5.89
N SER A 246 7.44 -15.06 -6.89
CA SER A 246 6.27 -15.34 -7.75
C SER A 246 6.39 -16.67 -8.50
N VAL A 247 7.53 -16.95 -9.14
CA VAL A 247 7.77 -18.21 -9.86
C VAL A 247 7.65 -19.42 -8.92
N ALA A 248 8.25 -19.37 -7.73
CA ALA A 248 8.16 -20.45 -6.74
C ALA A 248 6.72 -20.66 -6.21
N LEU A 249 5.95 -19.57 -6.02
CA LEU A 249 4.54 -19.64 -5.67
C LEU A 249 3.72 -20.32 -6.77
N LEU A 250 3.94 -19.92 -8.03
CA LEU A 250 3.24 -20.45 -9.19
C LEU A 250 3.53 -21.95 -9.35
N HIS A 251 4.79 -22.39 -9.24
CA HIS A 251 5.12 -23.82 -9.24
C HIS A 251 4.49 -24.59 -8.06
N ALA A 252 4.44 -24.02 -6.85
CA ALA A 252 3.77 -24.66 -5.71
C ALA A 252 2.25 -24.79 -5.94
N PHE A 253 1.61 -23.80 -6.58
CA PHE A 253 0.22 -23.90 -7.01
C PHE A 253 0.02 -24.94 -8.14
N LYS A 254 0.96 -25.11 -9.07
CA LYS A 254 0.89 -26.22 -10.06
C LYS A 254 0.84 -27.59 -9.38
N GLN A 255 1.62 -27.81 -8.32
CA GLN A 255 1.54 -29.07 -7.55
C GLN A 255 0.20 -29.19 -6.81
N VAL A 256 -0.23 -28.15 -6.08
CA VAL A 256 -1.54 -28.10 -5.41
C VAL A 256 -2.71 -28.44 -6.36
N ILE A 257 -2.67 -28.00 -7.61
CA ILE A 257 -3.73 -28.21 -8.61
C ILE A 257 -3.68 -29.63 -9.21
N ARG A 258 -2.50 -30.25 -9.30
CA ARG A 258 -2.34 -31.67 -9.68
C ARG A 258 -2.89 -32.58 -8.59
N ASP A 259 -2.45 -32.33 -7.36
CA ASP A 259 -2.72 -33.12 -6.16
C ASP A 259 -4.11 -32.82 -5.54
N TYR A 260 -4.87 -31.92 -6.17
CA TYR A 260 -6.27 -31.63 -5.85
C TYR A 260 -7.20 -32.77 -6.31
N ILE A 261 -8.32 -32.96 -5.62
CA ILE A 261 -9.44 -33.82 -6.01
C ILE A 261 -10.71 -33.06 -5.65
N THR A 262 -11.71 -32.99 -6.54
CA THR A 262 -13.00 -32.35 -6.22
C THR A 262 -13.83 -33.26 -5.30
N PRO A 263 -14.35 -32.77 -4.16
CA PRO A 263 -15.25 -33.57 -3.36
C PRO A 263 -16.61 -33.73 -4.07
N PRO A 264 -17.30 -34.87 -3.91
CA PRO A 264 -18.62 -35.07 -4.52
C PRO A 264 -19.60 -34.01 -4.02
N ASN A 265 -20.39 -33.46 -4.95
CA ASN A 265 -21.39 -32.40 -4.78
C ASN A 265 -20.87 -30.94 -4.71
N GLU A 266 -19.58 -30.66 -4.94
CA GLU A 266 -19.04 -29.28 -5.02
C GLU A 266 -18.51 -28.92 -6.42
N GLU A 267 -18.50 -27.62 -6.72
CA GLU A 267 -17.88 -27.08 -7.93
C GLU A 267 -16.37 -26.88 -7.72
N LEU A 268 -15.53 -27.43 -8.62
CA LEU A 268 -14.06 -27.27 -8.56
C LEU A 268 -13.63 -25.79 -8.45
N SER A 269 -14.30 -24.89 -9.17
CA SER A 269 -14.04 -23.45 -9.14
C SER A 269 -14.26 -22.84 -7.75
N ARG A 270 -15.25 -23.33 -6.98
CA ARG A 270 -15.56 -22.85 -5.64
C ARG A 270 -14.65 -23.46 -4.58
N ASP A 271 -14.53 -24.78 -4.53
CA ASP A 271 -13.72 -25.41 -3.48
C ASP A 271 -12.23 -25.11 -3.67
N LEU A 272 -11.68 -25.12 -4.89
CA LEU A 272 -10.27 -24.77 -5.10
C LEU A 272 -9.97 -23.33 -4.63
N VAL A 273 -10.86 -22.36 -4.89
CA VAL A 273 -10.72 -20.99 -4.36
C VAL A 273 -10.85 -20.95 -2.84
N ASN A 274 -11.66 -21.82 -2.23
CA ASN A 274 -11.74 -21.95 -0.76
C ASN A 274 -10.47 -22.56 -0.16
N LYS A 275 -9.97 -23.66 -0.73
CA LYS A 275 -8.80 -24.44 -0.32
C LYS A 275 -7.48 -23.67 -0.49
N LEU A 276 -7.39 -22.77 -1.46
CA LEU A 276 -6.27 -21.83 -1.60
C LEU A 276 -6.25 -20.73 -0.51
N LYS A 277 -7.37 -20.39 0.14
CA LYS A 277 -7.40 -19.33 1.18
C LYS A 277 -6.52 -19.65 2.40
N PRO A 278 -6.56 -20.84 3.04
CA PRO A 278 -5.64 -21.17 4.12
C PRO A 278 -4.18 -21.22 3.64
N TYR A 279 -3.91 -21.75 2.44
CA TYR A 279 -2.54 -21.84 1.91
C TYR A 279 -1.89 -20.45 1.75
N ILE A 280 -2.64 -19.48 1.20
CA ILE A 280 -2.20 -18.08 1.09
C ILE A 280 -2.05 -17.43 2.47
N SER A 281 -2.94 -17.75 3.42
CA SER A 281 -2.89 -17.25 4.80
C SER A 281 -1.63 -17.73 5.54
N PHE A 282 -1.30 -19.02 5.42
CA PHE A 282 -0.09 -19.64 5.95
C PHE A 282 1.18 -19.02 5.35
N LEU A 283 1.25 -18.87 4.01
CA LEU A 283 2.41 -18.25 3.37
C LEU A 283 2.64 -16.81 3.85
N ASN A 284 1.58 -16.03 4.06
CA ASN A 284 1.67 -14.66 4.59
C ASN A 284 2.11 -14.60 6.07
N GLN A 285 1.85 -15.64 6.87
CA GLN A 285 2.38 -15.79 8.24
C GLN A 285 3.86 -16.21 8.26
N CYS A 286 4.30 -16.98 7.27
CA CYS A 286 5.72 -17.33 7.08
C CYS A 286 6.56 -16.12 6.63
N ARG A 287 6.06 -15.33 5.67
CA ARG A 287 6.64 -14.04 5.24
C ARG A 287 5.58 -13.18 4.52
N PRO A 288 5.44 -11.88 4.80
CA PRO A 288 4.49 -11.00 4.10
C PRO A 288 4.59 -11.11 2.57
N LEU A 289 3.45 -11.20 1.89
CA LEU A 289 3.38 -11.42 0.43
C LEU A 289 3.91 -10.19 -0.33
N SER A 290 4.67 -10.42 -1.40
CA SER A 290 5.04 -9.34 -2.33
C SER A 290 3.86 -8.91 -3.20
N ALA A 291 3.90 -7.68 -3.72
CA ALA A 291 2.96 -7.22 -4.75
C ALA A 291 2.90 -8.17 -5.96
N SER A 292 4.07 -8.66 -6.39
CA SER A 292 4.22 -9.64 -7.48
C SER A 292 3.50 -10.98 -7.19
N MET A 293 3.41 -11.40 -5.92
CA MET A 293 2.65 -12.58 -5.50
C MET A 293 1.16 -12.25 -5.38
N GLY A 294 0.80 -11.08 -4.85
CA GLY A 294 -0.58 -10.62 -4.73
C GLY A 294 -1.30 -10.54 -6.08
N ASN A 295 -0.64 -9.98 -7.10
CA ASN A 295 -1.14 -9.90 -8.46
C ASN A 295 -1.27 -11.29 -9.12
N ALA A 296 -0.27 -12.17 -8.94
CA ALA A 296 -0.35 -13.55 -9.41
C ALA A 296 -1.49 -14.35 -8.76
N ILE A 297 -1.73 -14.14 -7.46
CA ILE A 297 -2.87 -14.71 -6.71
C ILE A 297 -4.21 -14.15 -7.21
N LYS A 298 -4.29 -12.85 -7.50
CA LYS A 298 -5.48 -12.19 -8.06
C LYS A 298 -5.82 -12.77 -9.45
N TYR A 299 -4.80 -12.91 -10.30
CA TYR A 299 -4.92 -13.53 -11.63
C TYR A 299 -5.44 -14.97 -11.54
N ILE A 300 -4.75 -15.86 -10.81
CA ILE A 300 -5.17 -17.27 -10.70
C ILE A 300 -6.57 -17.43 -10.10
N LYS A 301 -6.98 -16.60 -9.14
CA LYS A 301 -8.35 -16.64 -8.61
C LYS A 301 -9.40 -16.23 -9.64
N LYS A 302 -9.09 -15.29 -10.53
CA LYS A 302 -9.95 -14.94 -11.66
C LYS A 302 -10.10 -16.12 -12.61
N GLU A 303 -8.98 -16.72 -13.01
CA GLU A 303 -8.96 -17.84 -13.95
C GLU A 303 -9.68 -19.08 -13.41
N ILE A 304 -9.52 -19.43 -12.13
CA ILE A 304 -10.30 -20.50 -11.49
C ILE A 304 -11.81 -20.17 -11.48
N SER A 305 -12.17 -18.89 -11.32
CA SER A 305 -13.57 -18.45 -11.33
C SER A 305 -14.18 -18.42 -12.74
N ASN A 306 -13.35 -18.37 -13.78
CA ASN A 306 -13.76 -18.37 -15.19
C ASN A 306 -13.97 -19.80 -15.75
N ILE A 307 -13.66 -20.85 -14.99
CA ILE A 307 -13.86 -22.25 -15.43
C ILE A 307 -15.36 -22.57 -15.53
N SER A 308 -15.80 -22.96 -16.72
CA SER A 308 -17.16 -23.47 -16.93
C SER A 308 -17.42 -24.73 -16.10
N SER A 309 -18.56 -24.79 -15.42
CA SER A 309 -19.05 -25.94 -14.66
C SER A 309 -19.32 -27.19 -15.51
N GLN A 310 -19.24 -27.08 -16.85
CA GLN A 310 -19.38 -28.19 -17.80
C GLN A 310 -18.04 -28.89 -18.12
N CYS A 311 -16.89 -28.32 -17.73
CA CYS A 311 -15.57 -28.93 -17.98
C CYS A 311 -15.31 -30.12 -17.03
N LYS A 312 -14.64 -31.16 -17.52
CA LYS A 312 -14.16 -32.27 -16.67
C LYS A 312 -13.03 -31.83 -15.74
N GLU A 313 -12.81 -32.54 -14.64
CA GLU A 313 -11.77 -32.19 -13.65
C GLU A 313 -10.35 -32.19 -14.28
N GLU A 314 -10.00 -33.21 -15.07
CA GLU A 314 -8.67 -33.30 -15.69
C GLU A 314 -8.46 -32.18 -16.73
N GLU A 315 -9.52 -31.82 -17.45
CA GLU A 315 -9.53 -30.73 -18.43
C GLU A 315 -9.38 -29.36 -17.73
N ALA A 316 -10.13 -29.13 -16.65
CA ALA A 316 -10.04 -27.92 -15.83
C ALA A 316 -8.66 -27.77 -15.19
N LYS A 317 -8.09 -28.84 -14.63
CA LYS A 317 -6.71 -28.88 -14.14
C LYS A 317 -5.71 -28.57 -15.25
N SER A 318 -5.87 -29.17 -16.44
CA SER A 318 -4.96 -28.95 -17.58
C SER A 318 -4.99 -27.50 -18.06
N LYS A 319 -6.19 -26.90 -18.17
CA LYS A 319 -6.36 -25.47 -18.48
C LYS A 319 -5.66 -24.58 -17.45
N LEU A 320 -5.83 -24.85 -16.15
CA LEU A 320 -5.15 -24.10 -15.08
C LEU A 320 -3.62 -24.26 -15.11
N LEU A 321 -3.11 -25.48 -15.33
CA LEU A 321 -1.67 -25.74 -15.39
C LEU A 321 -1.01 -25.05 -16.59
N ASN A 322 -1.69 -24.99 -17.73
CA ASN A 322 -1.25 -24.27 -18.92
C ASN A 322 -1.34 -22.74 -18.73
N CYS A 323 -2.41 -22.25 -18.11
CA CYS A 323 -2.56 -20.83 -17.72
C CYS A 323 -1.42 -20.36 -16.81
N ILE A 324 -1.04 -21.15 -15.80
CA ILE A 324 0.09 -20.82 -14.91
C ILE A 324 1.41 -20.83 -15.69
N GLU A 325 1.62 -21.80 -16.59
CA GLU A 325 2.84 -21.87 -17.41
C GLU A 325 2.94 -20.69 -18.39
N TRP A 326 1.83 -20.32 -19.02
CA TRP A 326 1.75 -19.12 -19.84
C TRP A 326 2.02 -17.85 -19.02
N TYR A 327 1.48 -17.71 -17.81
CA TYR A 327 1.75 -16.55 -16.97
C TYR A 327 3.25 -16.41 -16.62
N ILE A 328 3.94 -17.51 -16.29
CA ILE A 328 5.39 -17.50 -16.05
C ILE A 328 6.12 -17.06 -17.32
N ASN A 329 5.86 -17.71 -18.44
CA ASN A 329 6.62 -17.49 -19.67
C ASN A 329 6.33 -16.12 -20.31
N GLU A 330 5.07 -15.70 -20.37
CA GLU A 330 4.65 -14.42 -20.93
C GLU A 330 5.02 -13.25 -20.00
N LYS A 331 4.51 -13.25 -18.76
CA LYS A 331 4.57 -12.07 -17.88
C LYS A 331 5.91 -11.93 -17.16
N ILE A 332 6.74 -12.97 -17.12
CA ILE A 332 8.03 -12.95 -16.43
C ILE A 332 9.19 -13.19 -17.41
N SER A 333 9.19 -14.31 -18.14
CA SER A 333 10.35 -14.68 -18.99
C SER A 333 10.49 -13.83 -20.25
N LEU A 334 9.42 -13.67 -21.05
CA LEU A 334 9.42 -12.84 -22.26
C LEU A 334 9.45 -11.34 -21.91
N ALA A 335 8.71 -10.94 -20.87
CA ALA A 335 8.76 -9.57 -20.35
C ALA A 335 10.19 -9.14 -19.95
N ALA A 336 10.97 -10.02 -19.31
CA ALA A 336 12.35 -9.72 -18.95
C ALA A 336 13.26 -9.50 -20.17
N LYS A 337 13.07 -10.27 -21.26
CA LYS A 337 13.82 -10.11 -22.52
C LYS A 337 13.49 -8.80 -23.22
N ALA A 338 12.20 -8.47 -23.39
CA ALA A 338 11.78 -7.21 -24.00
C ALA A 338 12.28 -5.98 -23.22
N ILE A 339 12.34 -6.08 -21.88
CA ILE A 339 12.98 -5.08 -21.03
C ILE A 339 14.50 -5.04 -21.24
N ALA A 340 15.17 -6.19 -21.40
CA ALA A 340 16.61 -6.25 -21.69
C ALA A 340 16.95 -5.58 -23.02
N GLU A 341 16.26 -5.95 -24.11
CA GLU A 341 16.39 -5.34 -25.43
C GLU A 341 16.20 -3.82 -25.37
N SER A 342 15.09 -3.35 -24.79
CA SER A 342 14.83 -1.92 -24.57
C SER A 342 15.91 -1.22 -23.73
N SER A 343 16.45 -1.89 -22.71
CA SER A 343 17.47 -1.30 -21.83
C SER A 343 18.83 -1.14 -22.52
N ILE A 344 19.18 -2.06 -23.43
CA ILE A 344 20.47 -2.07 -24.15
C ILE A 344 20.57 -0.92 -25.16
N GLU A 345 19.44 -0.41 -25.65
CA GLU A 345 19.39 0.85 -26.42
C GLU A 345 19.81 2.09 -25.62
N LYS A 346 19.75 2.03 -24.28
CA LYS A 346 20.17 3.12 -23.38
C LYS A 346 21.56 2.92 -22.77
N ILE A 347 22.20 1.77 -23.02
CA ILE A 347 23.59 1.52 -22.67
C ILE A 347 24.46 1.95 -23.86
N SER A 348 25.31 2.93 -23.60
CA SER A 348 26.32 3.47 -24.50
C SER A 348 27.66 2.82 -24.20
N ASP A 349 28.59 2.87 -25.16
CA ASP A 349 29.95 2.38 -24.92
C ASP A 349 30.75 3.38 -24.06
N GLU A 350 31.61 2.84 -23.20
CA GLU A 350 32.30 3.51 -22.07
C GLU A 350 31.37 4.03 -20.94
N ASP A 351 30.12 3.56 -20.86
CA ASP A 351 29.21 3.88 -19.74
C ASP A 351 29.73 3.39 -18.39
N VAL A 352 29.45 4.18 -17.34
CA VAL A 352 29.61 3.81 -15.94
C VAL A 352 28.23 3.59 -15.32
N ILE A 353 27.87 2.32 -15.10
CA ILE A 353 26.53 1.93 -14.66
C ILE A 353 26.53 1.64 -13.16
N LEU A 354 25.74 2.36 -12.37
CA LEU A 354 25.52 2.06 -10.96
C LEU A 354 24.29 1.15 -10.78
N VAL A 355 24.43 0.11 -9.96
CA VAL A 355 23.34 -0.80 -9.56
C VAL A 355 23.26 -0.97 -8.05
N TYR A 356 22.08 -1.33 -7.53
CA TYR A 356 21.84 -1.50 -6.10
C TYR A 356 21.28 -2.88 -5.74
N GLY A 357 21.90 -3.54 -4.74
CA GLY A 357 21.47 -4.85 -4.23
C GLY A 357 21.51 -5.96 -5.29
N CYS A 358 20.58 -6.92 -5.21
CA CYS A 358 20.48 -8.03 -6.16
C CYS A 358 19.13 -8.07 -6.89
N SER A 359 19.02 -7.34 -8.00
CA SER A 359 17.92 -7.49 -8.98
C SER A 359 18.27 -8.55 -10.03
N SER A 360 17.43 -9.57 -10.20
CA SER A 360 17.60 -10.58 -11.27
C SER A 360 17.46 -9.96 -12.66
N LEU A 361 16.54 -9.00 -12.81
CA LEU A 361 16.29 -8.29 -14.07
C LEU A 361 17.46 -7.40 -14.48
N VAL A 362 18.04 -6.63 -13.55
CA VAL A 362 19.18 -5.75 -13.86
C VAL A 362 20.44 -6.55 -14.18
N ASN A 363 20.69 -7.65 -13.46
CA ASN A 363 21.78 -8.56 -13.83
C ASN A 363 21.57 -9.15 -15.24
N HIS A 364 20.34 -9.55 -15.61
CA HIS A 364 20.02 -10.06 -16.94
C HIS A 364 20.24 -9.02 -18.06
N ILE A 365 19.83 -7.77 -17.83
CA ILE A 365 20.10 -6.63 -18.73
C ILE A 365 21.61 -6.47 -18.97
N LEU A 366 22.41 -6.46 -17.90
CA LEU A 366 23.86 -6.29 -18.00
C LEU A 366 24.55 -7.47 -18.68
N PHE A 367 24.07 -8.70 -18.49
CA PHE A 367 24.59 -9.86 -19.23
C PHE A 367 24.29 -9.76 -20.73
N GLU A 368 23.05 -9.44 -21.13
CA GLU A 368 22.73 -9.29 -22.55
C GLU A 368 23.44 -8.07 -23.19
N ALA A 369 23.65 -6.98 -22.45
CA ALA A 369 24.43 -5.84 -22.93
C ALA A 369 25.87 -6.25 -23.26
N PHE A 370 26.51 -7.00 -22.35
CA PHE A 370 27.88 -7.49 -22.52
C PHE A 370 27.97 -8.56 -23.61
N GLU A 371 27.02 -9.50 -23.69
CA GLU A 371 26.94 -10.51 -24.75
C GLU A 371 26.69 -9.89 -26.14
N LYS A 372 25.99 -8.74 -26.21
CA LYS A 372 25.85 -7.93 -27.44
C LYS A 372 27.04 -6.97 -27.68
N GLY A 373 28.13 -7.11 -26.92
CA GLY A 373 29.41 -6.45 -27.17
C GLY A 373 29.55 -5.03 -26.63
N ARG A 374 28.63 -4.54 -25.79
CA ARG A 374 28.74 -3.21 -25.17
C ARG A 374 29.92 -3.14 -24.20
N LYS A 375 30.68 -2.05 -24.26
CA LYS A 375 31.76 -1.74 -23.32
C LYS A 375 31.24 -0.84 -22.21
N PHE A 376 31.27 -1.31 -20.97
CA PHE A 376 30.87 -0.53 -19.79
C PHE A 376 31.52 -1.10 -18.54
N ARG A 377 31.53 -0.33 -17.44
CA ARG A 377 31.86 -0.82 -16.09
C ARG A 377 30.69 -0.67 -15.14
N VAL A 378 30.61 -1.55 -14.14
CA VAL A 378 29.49 -1.58 -13.18
C VAL A 378 29.96 -1.22 -11.78
N ILE A 379 29.28 -0.29 -11.11
CA ILE A 379 29.44 0.00 -9.68
C ILE A 379 28.29 -0.68 -8.95
N VAL A 380 28.61 -1.72 -8.19
CA VAL A 380 27.66 -2.44 -7.32
C VAL A 380 27.64 -1.77 -5.96
N VAL A 381 26.53 -1.09 -5.65
CA VAL A 381 26.24 -0.54 -4.32
C VAL A 381 25.53 -1.60 -3.47
N ASP A 382 25.98 -1.77 -2.24
CA ASP A 382 25.41 -2.72 -1.29
C ASP A 382 25.12 -2.11 0.09
N SER A 383 24.30 -2.80 0.88
CA SER A 383 23.79 -2.32 2.17
C SER A 383 23.70 -3.42 3.22
N ARG A 384 23.93 -3.05 4.48
CA ARG A 384 23.67 -3.91 5.64
C ARG A 384 22.15 -4.08 5.86
N PRO A 385 21.70 -5.19 6.48
CA PRO A 385 22.53 -6.29 6.98
C PRO A 385 22.81 -7.40 5.96
N ARG A 386 21.88 -7.69 5.04
CA ARG A 386 21.94 -8.88 4.16
C ARG A 386 23.09 -8.87 3.14
N LEU A 387 23.60 -7.70 2.75
CA LEU A 387 24.67 -7.54 1.76
C LEU A 387 24.39 -8.32 0.46
N GLU A 388 23.21 -8.05 -0.13
CA GLU A 388 22.70 -8.76 -1.31
C GLU A 388 23.51 -8.44 -2.59
N GLY A 389 24.11 -7.25 -2.66
CA GLY A 389 24.97 -6.82 -3.77
C GLY A 389 26.19 -7.70 -3.97
N ARG A 390 26.72 -8.35 -2.93
CA ARG A 390 27.79 -9.37 -3.04
C ARG A 390 27.47 -10.49 -4.04
N GLU A 391 26.22 -10.95 -4.08
CA GLU A 391 25.80 -12.02 -4.99
C GLU A 391 25.51 -11.49 -6.41
N ALA A 392 25.18 -10.20 -6.57
CA ALA A 392 25.17 -9.56 -7.88
C ALA A 392 26.60 -9.43 -8.43
N LEU A 393 27.52 -8.87 -7.63
CA LEU A 393 28.95 -8.76 -7.94
C LEU A 393 29.54 -10.10 -8.37
N ARG A 394 29.32 -11.17 -7.59
CA ARG A 394 29.82 -12.51 -7.90
C ARG A 394 29.40 -12.99 -9.30
N ARG A 395 28.15 -12.74 -9.70
CA ARG A 395 27.62 -13.15 -11.02
C ARG A 395 28.15 -12.28 -12.16
N LEU A 396 28.30 -10.97 -11.94
CA LEU A 396 28.86 -10.03 -12.92
C LEU A 396 30.35 -10.33 -13.21
N VAL A 397 31.15 -10.49 -12.15
CA VAL A 397 32.57 -10.87 -12.26
C VAL A 397 32.75 -12.25 -12.90
N GLN A 398 31.87 -13.22 -12.60
CA GLN A 398 31.90 -14.55 -13.23
C GLN A 398 31.64 -14.52 -14.76
N ARG A 399 31.10 -13.42 -15.30
CA ARG A 399 30.96 -13.19 -16.75
C ARG A 399 32.07 -12.32 -17.36
N GLY A 400 33.03 -11.85 -16.56
CA GLY A 400 34.13 -10.99 -17.03
C GLY A 400 33.79 -9.49 -17.09
N ILE A 401 32.65 -9.06 -16.55
CA ILE A 401 32.26 -7.65 -16.52
C ILE A 401 33.12 -6.90 -15.48
N SER A 402 33.71 -5.76 -15.88
CA SER A 402 34.50 -4.91 -14.97
C SER A 402 33.60 -4.31 -13.88
N CYS A 403 33.88 -4.64 -12.62
CA CYS A 403 33.03 -4.28 -11.48
C CYS A 403 33.81 -3.60 -10.34
N THR A 404 33.22 -2.54 -9.79
CA THR A 404 33.60 -1.91 -8.52
C THR A 404 32.52 -2.21 -7.48
N TYR A 405 32.89 -2.45 -6.22
CA TYR A 405 31.94 -2.71 -5.13
C TYR A 405 32.08 -1.66 -4.03
N VAL A 406 30.97 -1.05 -3.63
CA VAL A 406 30.92 0.00 -2.61
C VAL A 406 29.73 -0.20 -1.67
N LEU A 407 29.80 0.37 -0.47
CA LEU A 407 28.64 0.46 0.42
C LEU A 407 27.83 1.73 0.15
N ILE A 408 26.54 1.72 0.48
CA ILE A 408 25.63 2.86 0.31
C ILE A 408 26.14 4.18 0.93
N SER A 409 26.99 4.11 1.96
CA SER A 409 27.65 5.27 2.58
C SER A 409 28.67 5.99 1.68
N ALA A 410 29.14 5.36 0.60
CA ALA A 410 30.10 5.93 -0.36
C ALA A 410 29.45 6.42 -1.66
N VAL A 411 28.11 6.35 -1.77
CA VAL A 411 27.36 6.71 -2.99
C VAL A 411 27.61 8.16 -3.42
N SER A 412 27.70 9.10 -2.48
CA SER A 412 28.02 10.52 -2.77
C SER A 412 29.45 10.76 -3.25
N TYR A 413 30.39 9.85 -2.97
CA TYR A 413 31.78 9.94 -3.44
C TYR A 413 31.93 9.39 -4.85
N ILE A 414 31.22 8.31 -5.19
CA ILE A 414 31.35 7.63 -6.49
C ILE A 414 30.40 8.16 -7.57
N LEU A 415 29.25 8.76 -7.22
CA LEU A 415 28.29 9.29 -8.18
C LEU A 415 28.84 10.29 -9.22
N PRO A 416 29.84 11.15 -8.93
CA PRO A 416 30.50 11.98 -9.95
C PRO A 416 31.15 11.19 -11.09
N GLU A 417 31.45 9.90 -10.91
CA GLU A 417 31.93 9.02 -11.99
C GLU A 417 30.80 8.31 -12.77
N VAL A 418 29.56 8.31 -12.25
CA VAL A 418 28.47 7.46 -12.74
C VAL A 418 27.74 8.14 -13.90
N SER A 419 27.66 7.44 -15.03
CA SER A 419 26.93 7.89 -16.22
C SER A 419 25.42 7.63 -16.11
N LYS A 420 25.02 6.47 -15.56
CA LYS A 420 23.62 6.01 -15.50
C LYS A 420 23.37 5.15 -14.26
N VAL A 421 22.21 5.29 -13.62
CA VAL A 421 21.77 4.45 -12.48
C VAL A 421 20.68 3.48 -12.94
N PHE A 422 20.89 2.17 -12.74
CA PHE A 422 19.93 1.11 -13.08
C PHE A 422 19.41 0.41 -11.83
N LEU A 423 18.09 0.48 -11.61
CA LEU A 423 17.41 -0.03 -10.42
C LEU A 423 16.35 -1.06 -10.79
N GLY A 424 16.26 -2.16 -10.04
CA GLY A 424 15.13 -3.08 -10.13
C GLY A 424 14.01 -2.67 -9.19
N ALA A 425 12.79 -2.52 -9.68
CA ALA A 425 11.62 -2.31 -8.80
C ALA A 425 11.14 -3.63 -8.17
N HIS A 426 10.69 -3.56 -6.92
CA HIS A 426 9.89 -4.63 -6.31
C HIS A 426 8.41 -4.49 -6.70
N ALA A 427 7.90 -3.26 -6.74
CA ALA A 427 6.59 -2.87 -7.27
C ALA A 427 6.59 -1.42 -7.78
N LEU A 428 5.67 -1.10 -8.69
CA LEU A 428 5.35 0.29 -9.06
C LEU A 428 3.92 0.61 -8.65
N LEU A 429 3.70 1.78 -8.06
CA LEU A 429 2.41 2.17 -7.48
C LEU A 429 1.61 3.08 -8.40
N ALA A 430 0.29 3.13 -8.25
CA ALA A 430 -0.59 3.90 -9.13
C ALA A 430 -0.38 5.43 -9.09
N ASN A 431 0.37 5.95 -8.11
CA ASN A 431 0.85 7.34 -8.02
C ASN A 431 2.26 7.52 -8.63
N GLY A 432 2.81 6.53 -9.33
CA GLY A 432 4.16 6.54 -9.90
C GLY A 432 5.30 6.34 -8.90
N TYR A 433 5.01 6.13 -7.61
CA TYR A 433 6.05 5.87 -6.61
C TYR A 433 6.67 4.49 -6.85
N VAL A 434 8.00 4.41 -6.77
CA VAL A 434 8.76 3.17 -6.96
C VAL A 434 9.00 2.52 -5.60
N MET A 435 8.52 1.30 -5.40
CA MET A 435 8.79 0.52 -4.19
C MET A 435 9.90 -0.48 -4.48
N SER A 436 11.03 -0.38 -3.79
CA SER A 436 12.14 -1.34 -3.89
C SER A 436 12.89 -1.46 -2.56
N ARG A 437 14.09 -2.08 -2.56
CA ARG A 437 14.91 -2.30 -1.35
C ARG A 437 15.17 -0.98 -0.63
N VAL A 438 15.13 -0.98 0.70
CA VAL A 438 15.50 0.19 1.52
C VAL A 438 16.84 0.77 1.05
N GLY A 439 16.94 2.08 0.87
CA GLY A 439 18.10 2.78 0.30
C GLY A 439 17.99 3.05 -1.20
N THR A 440 17.00 2.48 -1.91
CA THR A 440 16.73 2.85 -3.32
C THR A 440 16.36 4.32 -3.44
N SER A 441 15.53 4.82 -2.53
CA SER A 441 15.11 6.22 -2.47
C SER A 441 16.27 7.17 -2.17
N GLN A 442 17.21 6.74 -1.32
CA GLN A 442 18.44 7.48 -1.01
C GLN A 442 19.36 7.57 -2.24
N ILE A 443 19.57 6.46 -2.95
CA ILE A 443 20.41 6.45 -4.16
C ILE A 443 19.79 7.32 -5.25
N ALA A 444 18.47 7.23 -5.48
CA ALA A 444 17.78 8.06 -6.46
C ALA A 444 17.86 9.56 -6.12
N LEU A 445 17.66 9.94 -4.85
CA LEU A 445 17.80 11.34 -4.38
C LEU A 445 19.21 11.89 -4.62
N VAL A 446 20.26 11.15 -4.25
CA VAL A 446 21.64 11.63 -4.42
C VAL A 446 22.04 11.62 -5.91
N ALA A 447 21.62 10.62 -6.69
CA ALA A 447 21.85 10.60 -8.14
C ALA A 447 21.23 11.82 -8.82
N LYS A 448 19.98 12.17 -8.46
CA LYS A 448 19.30 13.37 -8.96
C LYS A 448 20.03 14.66 -8.60
N ALA A 449 20.64 14.75 -7.41
CA ALA A 449 21.45 15.89 -7.00
C ALA A 449 22.76 16.04 -7.80
N PHE A 450 23.33 14.94 -8.31
CA PHE A 450 24.47 14.94 -9.25
C PHE A 450 24.04 14.97 -10.74
N ASN A 451 22.74 15.13 -11.03
CA ASN A 451 22.15 15.08 -12.38
C ASN A 451 22.36 13.73 -13.14
N VAL A 452 22.62 12.65 -12.41
CA VAL A 452 22.76 11.31 -12.98
C VAL A 452 21.37 10.69 -13.20
N PRO A 453 21.03 10.23 -14.43
CA PRO A 453 19.69 9.73 -14.73
C PRO A 453 19.41 8.38 -14.05
N VAL A 454 18.18 8.25 -13.54
CA VAL A 454 17.72 7.09 -12.77
C VAL A 454 16.71 6.29 -13.59
N LEU A 455 17.13 5.09 -14.03
CA LEU A 455 16.34 4.16 -14.83
C LEU A 455 15.85 2.99 -13.97
N VAL A 456 14.53 2.78 -13.94
CA VAL A 456 13.89 1.71 -13.16
C VAL A 456 13.31 0.64 -14.08
N CYS A 457 13.86 -0.57 -13.98
CA CYS A 457 13.41 -1.72 -14.77
C CYS A 457 12.33 -2.50 -14.00
N CYS A 458 11.14 -2.66 -14.59
CA CYS A 458 10.00 -3.31 -13.96
C CYS A 458 9.05 -4.00 -14.95
N GLU A 459 8.84 -5.31 -14.79
CA GLU A 459 7.76 -6.03 -15.48
C GLU A 459 6.38 -5.51 -15.03
N THR A 460 5.40 -5.38 -15.94
CA THR A 460 4.10 -4.76 -15.59
C THR A 460 3.26 -5.53 -14.57
N TYR A 461 3.43 -6.85 -14.43
CA TYR A 461 2.65 -7.62 -13.43
C TYR A 461 3.01 -7.28 -11.96
N LYS A 462 4.06 -6.47 -11.73
CA LYS A 462 4.41 -5.88 -10.44
C LYS A 462 3.68 -4.56 -10.15
N PHE A 463 2.89 -4.04 -11.09
CA PHE A 463 2.19 -2.76 -10.94
C PHE A 463 1.03 -2.89 -9.94
N CYS A 464 0.82 -1.88 -9.12
CA CYS A 464 -0.16 -1.88 -8.03
C CYS A 464 -1.23 -0.81 -8.23
N GLU A 465 -2.51 -1.19 -8.14
CA GLU A 465 -3.60 -0.24 -7.90
C GLU A 465 -3.44 0.53 -6.57
N ARG A 466 -2.67 -0.04 -5.64
CA ARG A 466 -2.40 0.52 -4.31
C ARG A 466 -1.50 1.74 -4.42
N VAL A 467 -1.84 2.78 -3.67
CA VAL A 467 -1.05 4.01 -3.49
C VAL A 467 -0.48 4.02 -2.07
N GLN A 468 0.78 4.44 -1.93
CA GLN A 468 1.35 4.87 -0.64
C GLN A 468 2.34 6.01 -0.91
N THR A 469 2.46 6.92 0.06
CA THR A 469 3.30 8.13 -0.01
C THR A 469 4.53 8.06 0.90
N ASP A 470 4.56 7.10 1.82
CA ASP A 470 5.62 6.89 2.82
C ASP A 470 6.02 5.42 2.90
N SER A 471 7.15 5.16 3.58
CA SER A 471 7.70 3.82 3.82
C SER A 471 7.18 3.19 5.14
N PHE A 472 6.14 3.76 5.75
CA PHE A 472 5.65 3.40 7.08
C PHE A 472 4.35 2.59 7.03
N VAL A 473 3.32 3.05 6.30
CA VAL A 473 1.96 2.47 6.35
C VAL A 473 1.86 1.01 5.88
N SER A 474 2.77 0.56 5.02
CA SER A 474 2.80 -0.80 4.49
C SER A 474 4.23 -1.16 4.08
N ASN A 475 4.93 -1.89 4.96
CA ASN A 475 6.29 -2.37 4.74
C ASN A 475 6.44 -3.80 5.26
N GLU A 476 7.58 -4.42 4.98
CA GLU A 476 8.01 -5.69 5.59
C GLU A 476 9.12 -5.38 6.60
N LEU A 477 8.96 -5.87 7.83
CA LEU A 477 10.01 -5.87 8.85
C LEU A 477 10.76 -7.20 8.77
N ASP A 478 12.08 -7.13 8.65
CA ASP A 478 12.94 -8.31 8.70
C ASP A 478 13.33 -8.65 10.15
N ASP A 479 14.13 -9.72 10.32
CA ASP A 479 14.67 -10.08 11.62
C ASP A 479 15.48 -8.91 12.23
N PRO A 480 15.16 -8.44 13.46
CA PRO A 480 15.95 -7.41 14.15
C PRO A 480 17.39 -7.87 14.43
N ASP A 481 17.59 -9.17 14.68
CA ASP A 481 18.89 -9.71 15.08
C ASP A 481 19.92 -9.69 13.94
N ASP A 482 19.49 -9.57 12.68
CA ASP A 482 20.39 -9.39 11.52
C ASP A 482 21.25 -8.10 11.62
N LEU A 483 20.80 -7.10 12.39
CA LEU A 483 21.56 -5.86 12.61
C LEU A 483 22.73 -6.03 13.58
N ILE A 484 22.71 -7.11 14.38
CA ILE A 484 23.75 -7.44 15.34
C ILE A 484 24.99 -7.94 14.57
N VAL A 485 26.14 -7.31 14.80
CA VAL A 485 27.41 -7.71 14.21
C VAL A 485 28.44 -7.88 15.30
N THR A 486 29.05 -9.06 15.36
CA THR A 486 30.22 -9.34 16.18
C THR A 486 31.47 -8.77 15.51
N HIS A 487 32.22 -7.93 16.22
CA HIS A 487 33.48 -7.36 15.75
C HIS A 487 34.59 -7.68 16.76
N ASN A 488 35.69 -8.28 16.29
CA ASN A 488 36.81 -8.76 17.13
C ASN A 488 36.34 -9.58 18.36
N GLY A 489 35.39 -10.51 18.15
CA GLY A 489 34.83 -11.36 19.19
C GLY A 489 33.87 -10.67 20.17
N LYS A 490 33.53 -9.39 19.98
CA LYS A 490 32.59 -8.64 20.83
C LYS A 490 31.30 -8.33 20.09
N THR A 491 30.17 -8.63 20.71
CA THR A 491 28.82 -8.38 20.17
C THR A 491 28.12 -7.32 21.02
N GLN A 492 28.03 -6.08 20.53
CA GLN A 492 27.54 -4.95 21.35
C GLN A 492 26.00 -4.89 21.52
N LEU A 493 25.25 -5.64 20.72
CA LEU A 493 23.79 -5.60 20.65
C LEU A 493 23.14 -6.97 20.96
N GLU A 494 23.84 -7.87 21.66
CA GLU A 494 23.36 -9.23 21.90
C GLU A 494 22.14 -9.24 22.84
N SER A 495 22.28 -8.67 24.04
CA SER A 495 21.21 -8.49 25.03
C SER A 495 20.26 -7.30 24.72
N TRP A 496 20.01 -6.96 23.45
CA TRP A 496 19.22 -5.77 23.11
C TRP A 496 17.78 -5.80 23.66
N GLN A 497 17.22 -6.99 23.85
CA GLN A 497 15.86 -7.21 24.35
C GLN A 497 15.72 -6.98 25.86
N GLU A 498 16.83 -6.99 26.61
CA GLU A 498 16.87 -6.70 28.04
C GLU A 498 16.85 -5.18 28.32
N VAL A 499 17.13 -4.35 27.31
CA VAL A 499 17.23 -2.89 27.42
C VAL A 499 15.91 -2.25 26.94
N PRO A 500 15.00 -1.82 27.83
CA PRO A 500 13.65 -1.37 27.45
C PRO A 500 13.62 -0.05 26.66
N SER A 501 14.75 0.65 26.54
CA SER A 501 14.92 1.86 25.71
C SER A 501 15.51 1.58 24.32
N LEU A 502 15.79 0.32 23.97
CA LEU A 502 16.43 -0.09 22.72
C LEU A 502 15.46 -0.91 21.86
N GLY A 503 15.29 -0.51 20.60
CA GLY A 503 14.53 -1.26 19.59
C GLY A 503 15.32 -1.37 18.31
N LEU A 504 15.52 -2.59 17.81
CA LEU A 504 16.19 -2.85 16.53
C LEU A 504 15.15 -2.89 15.39
N LEU A 505 15.39 -2.11 14.34
CA LEU A 505 14.46 -1.91 13.22
C LEU A 505 15.15 -2.13 11.89
N ASN A 506 14.69 -3.15 11.15
CA ASN A 506 15.23 -3.55 9.85
C ASN A 506 14.10 -3.52 8.80
N LEU A 507 14.01 -2.42 8.04
CA LEU A 507 13.01 -2.23 6.97
C LEU A 507 13.48 -2.90 5.69
N VAL A 508 12.64 -3.71 5.05
CA VAL A 508 13.03 -4.42 3.82
C VAL A 508 12.87 -3.54 2.57
N TYR A 509 11.89 -2.63 2.56
CA TYR A 509 11.54 -1.80 1.42
C TYR A 509 11.50 -0.30 1.75
N ASP A 510 11.64 0.55 0.75
CA ASP A 510 11.31 1.97 0.79
C ASP A 510 10.41 2.37 -0.40
N VAL A 511 9.96 3.62 -0.42
CA VAL A 511 9.35 4.25 -1.60
C VAL A 511 10.17 5.44 -2.08
N THR A 512 10.34 5.50 -3.40
CA THR A 512 10.98 6.61 -4.10
C THR A 512 9.90 7.44 -4.80
N PRO A 513 9.80 8.76 -4.55
CA PRO A 513 8.95 9.66 -5.33
C PRO A 513 9.29 9.62 -6.83
N PRO A 514 8.30 9.82 -7.73
CA PRO A 514 8.52 9.79 -9.17
C PRO A 514 9.49 10.89 -9.64
N ASP A 515 9.62 11.99 -8.90
CA ASP A 515 10.47 13.13 -9.24
C ASP A 515 11.98 12.80 -9.22
N PHE A 516 12.36 11.67 -8.60
CA PHE A 516 13.74 11.14 -8.58
C PHE A 516 13.95 9.97 -9.56
N VAL A 517 12.97 9.65 -10.42
CA VAL A 517 13.04 8.53 -11.36
C VAL A 517 12.64 9.00 -12.75
N ASP A 518 13.64 9.14 -13.62
CA ASP A 518 13.48 9.73 -14.95
C ASP A 518 12.79 8.80 -15.95
N LEU A 519 12.96 7.48 -15.81
CA LEU A 519 12.42 6.51 -16.74
C LEU A 519 12.06 5.18 -16.10
N VAL A 520 10.91 4.62 -16.48
CA VAL A 520 10.53 3.23 -16.22
C VAL A 520 10.63 2.43 -17.50
N ILE A 521 11.39 1.34 -17.49
CA ILE A 521 11.50 0.39 -18.61
C ILE A 521 10.62 -0.83 -18.31
N THR A 522 9.66 -1.08 -19.20
CA THR A 522 8.69 -2.18 -19.14
C THR A 522 8.73 -3.01 -20.42
N GLU A 523 8.04 -4.16 -20.46
CA GLU A 523 7.88 -4.92 -21.70
C GLU A 523 6.94 -4.28 -22.72
N LEU A 524 6.29 -3.16 -22.37
CA LEU A 524 5.58 -2.27 -23.31
C LEU A 524 6.48 -1.12 -23.82
N GLY A 525 7.79 -1.18 -23.54
CA GLY A 525 8.74 -0.11 -23.81
C GLY A 525 8.90 0.86 -22.64
N MET A 526 9.39 2.05 -22.95
CA MET A 526 9.85 3.06 -21.99
C MET A 526 8.73 4.07 -21.67
N ILE A 527 8.42 4.25 -20.39
CA ILE A 527 7.32 5.11 -19.92
C ILE A 527 7.76 5.98 -18.73
N PRO A 528 7.15 7.16 -18.52
CA PRO A 528 7.32 7.89 -17.27
C PRO A 528 6.57 7.20 -16.13
N CYS A 529 7.03 7.41 -14.89
CA CYS A 529 6.42 6.88 -13.67
C CYS A 529 4.90 7.13 -13.57
N THR A 530 4.43 8.27 -14.07
CA THR A 530 3.02 8.68 -14.07
C THR A 530 2.11 7.86 -14.99
N SER A 531 2.66 7.06 -15.92
CA SER A 531 1.89 6.21 -16.84
C SER A 531 1.50 4.83 -16.27
N VAL A 532 2.00 4.45 -15.08
CA VAL A 532 1.63 3.20 -14.37
C VAL A 532 0.11 2.94 -14.31
N PRO A 533 -0.76 3.88 -13.90
CA PRO A 533 -2.21 3.67 -13.89
C PRO A 533 -2.82 3.55 -15.31
N VAL A 534 -2.18 4.10 -16.34
CA VAL A 534 -2.65 3.93 -17.73
C VAL A 534 -2.40 2.51 -18.21
N VAL A 535 -1.21 1.95 -17.93
CA VAL A 535 -0.86 0.56 -18.22
C VAL A 535 -1.75 -0.41 -17.45
N LEU A 536 -2.01 -0.15 -16.17
CA LEU A 536 -2.98 -0.93 -15.37
C LEU A 536 -4.38 -0.90 -15.97
N ARG A 537 -4.84 0.24 -16.50
CA ARG A 537 -6.15 0.34 -17.15
C ARG A 537 -6.20 -0.48 -18.44
N VAL A 538 -5.22 -0.35 -19.32
CA VAL A 538 -5.15 -1.11 -20.59
C VAL A 538 -5.15 -2.61 -20.30
N LYS A 539 -4.21 -3.10 -19.48
CA LYS A 539 -4.12 -4.53 -19.15
C LYS A 539 -5.31 -5.08 -18.34
N ASN A 540 -6.17 -4.23 -17.75
CA ASN A 540 -7.43 -4.64 -17.12
C ASN A 540 -8.64 -4.65 -18.09
N VAL A 541 -8.48 -4.18 -19.34
CA VAL A 541 -9.45 -4.32 -20.43
C VAL A 541 -9.11 -5.55 -21.28
N ASP A 542 -7.83 -5.84 -21.47
CA ASP A 542 -7.33 -7.02 -22.21
C ASP A 542 -7.38 -8.34 -21.40
N GLN A 543 -7.96 -8.33 -20.19
CA GLN A 543 -8.04 -9.47 -19.26
C GLN A 543 -9.45 -9.68 -18.73
#